data_AF-A0A420XJR0-F1
#
_entry.id   AF-A0A420XJR0-F1
#
_cell.length_a   1.000
_cell.length_b   1.000
_cell.length_c   1.000
_cell.angle_alpha   90.00
_cell.angle_beta   90.00
_cell.angle_gamma   90.00
#
_symmetry.space_group_name_H-M   'P 1'
#
loop_
_entity.id
_entity.type
_entity.pdbx_description
1 polymer ?
#
loop_
_entity_poly.entity_id
_entity_poly.type
_entity_poly.pdbx_seq_one_letter_code
_entity_poly.pdbx_strand_id
1 'polypeptide(L)'
;MTVTVCTPLAVEQAALCGVLPGLRVVRTGMGPARSARAGSTLQGPAVVAGVGGALVAGLEPGDLVVATEVRGDGDAVLIPSAPLLAAALRRTGLRVHLGPVASTAAIVDGTAERRALATSGAVLVDMESAGLVTGEGPYAVVRAVVDTPDRPLVSPGTPARGLRALASLRAAAPALEQWAAALGPREVVLAGPRSFCAGVERAIDIVERALDRYGAPVHVRRQIVHNAHVVRSLEERGAVFVQELEEVPEGAVVVLAAHGVSPAVRAQAEARRLTVVDATCPLVAKVHTEVRRYAGRGDTVFVIGHRDHEEVEGTVGEAPGDVLVVEDAAAARVIAPRDAGRVAYVMQTTLAVDEAEEVAGVLRERFPTLSAPRRDDICYATTNRQQAVRAVAAQTELVLVVGSANSSNSRRLVEVAERCGTTAYLVDDVGDIDLRWLAGVSRIGVTAGASAPPHLVDEVVAALSGLGTTTVRESSVVDEDVRFTLPREVS
;
A
#
# COMPACT_ATOMS: atom_id res chain seq x y z
N MET A 1 9.44 -24.47 -14.70
CA MET A 1 9.55 -23.95 -16.08
C MET A 1 10.89 -23.23 -16.21
N THR A 2 11.62 -23.39 -17.31
CA THR A 2 12.92 -22.70 -17.49
C THR A 2 12.68 -21.30 -18.03
N VAL A 3 13.01 -20.26 -17.25
CA VAL A 3 12.92 -18.87 -17.69
C VAL A 3 14.07 -18.54 -18.64
N THR A 4 13.76 -17.90 -19.77
CA THR A 4 14.76 -17.48 -20.74
C THR A 4 15.07 -15.99 -20.60
N VAL A 5 16.34 -15.62 -20.50
CA VAL A 5 16.81 -14.24 -20.48
C VAL A 5 17.35 -13.87 -21.85
N CYS A 6 16.61 -13.03 -22.56
CA CYS A 6 16.87 -12.57 -23.90
C CYS A 6 17.75 -11.32 -23.87
N THR A 7 18.95 -11.44 -24.45
CA THR A 7 19.93 -10.34 -24.56
C THR A 7 20.19 -10.01 -26.03
N PRO A 8 19.92 -8.78 -26.50
CA PRO A 8 20.19 -8.39 -27.89
C PRO A 8 21.67 -8.50 -28.31
N LEU A 9 22.60 -8.13 -27.43
CA LEU A 9 24.02 -7.99 -27.72
C LEU A 9 24.89 -9.03 -27.02
N ALA A 10 26.04 -9.35 -27.62
CA ALA A 10 27.01 -10.27 -27.02
C ALA A 10 27.58 -9.74 -25.69
N VAL A 11 27.75 -8.41 -25.56
CA VAL A 11 28.26 -7.78 -24.33
C VAL A 11 27.24 -7.83 -23.19
N GLU A 12 25.94 -7.71 -23.49
CA GLU A 12 24.86 -7.87 -22.51
C GLU A 12 24.75 -9.33 -22.06
N GLN A 13 24.82 -10.27 -23.01
CA GLN A 13 24.89 -11.70 -22.72
C GLN A 13 26.05 -12.00 -21.77
N ALA A 14 27.25 -11.51 -22.09
CA ALA A 14 28.44 -11.73 -21.26
C ALA A 14 28.30 -11.13 -19.84
N ALA A 15 27.60 -10.00 -19.68
CA ALA A 15 27.37 -9.39 -18.38
C ALA A 15 26.50 -10.26 -17.46
N LEU A 16 25.53 -10.98 -18.04
CA LEU A 16 24.56 -11.82 -17.31
C LEU A 16 24.93 -13.31 -17.25
N CYS A 17 25.72 -13.80 -18.22
CA CYS A 17 26.21 -15.18 -18.19
C CYS A 17 27.06 -15.43 -16.94
N GLY A 18 26.79 -16.54 -16.26
CA GLY A 18 27.51 -16.96 -15.06
C GLY A 18 27.05 -16.31 -13.74
N VAL A 19 26.13 -15.33 -13.78
CA VAL A 19 25.49 -14.77 -12.57
C VAL A 19 24.00 -15.07 -12.45
N LEU A 20 23.45 -15.81 -13.42
CA LEU A 20 22.08 -16.30 -13.43
C LEU A 20 22.06 -17.84 -13.55
N PRO A 21 22.62 -18.58 -12.56
CA PRO A 21 22.66 -20.04 -12.62
C PRO A 21 21.30 -20.70 -12.78
N GLY A 22 20.21 -20.05 -12.32
CA GLY A 22 18.85 -20.57 -12.45
C GLY A 22 18.16 -20.29 -13.79
N LEU A 23 18.73 -19.42 -14.65
CA LEU A 23 18.06 -18.92 -15.85
C LEU A 23 18.86 -19.22 -17.13
N ARG A 24 18.15 -19.41 -18.25
CA ARG A 24 18.77 -19.64 -19.55
C ARG A 24 19.03 -18.33 -20.26
N VAL A 25 20.28 -17.88 -20.32
CA VAL A 25 20.65 -16.64 -21.03
C VAL A 25 20.91 -16.93 -22.52
N VAL A 26 20.19 -16.24 -23.42
CA VAL A 26 20.32 -16.39 -24.88
C VAL A 26 20.57 -15.04 -25.55
N ARG A 27 21.36 -15.07 -26.63
CA ARG A 27 21.56 -13.91 -27.50
C ARG A 27 20.53 -13.91 -28.61
N THR A 28 19.70 -12.88 -28.67
CA THR A 28 18.62 -12.74 -29.67
C THR A 28 19.05 -11.95 -30.90
N GLY A 29 20.05 -11.08 -30.76
CA GLY A 29 20.56 -10.23 -31.82
C GLY A 29 19.86 -8.87 -31.86
N MET A 30 20.66 -7.82 -32.10
CA MET A 30 20.17 -6.43 -32.19
C MET A 30 19.21 -6.22 -33.37
N GLY A 31 18.14 -5.47 -33.10
CA GLY A 31 17.20 -4.96 -34.09
C GLY A 31 15.96 -5.81 -34.37
N PRO A 32 14.93 -5.19 -34.99
CA PRO A 32 13.55 -5.70 -35.03
C PRO A 32 13.42 -7.05 -35.74
N ALA A 33 14.14 -7.27 -36.84
CA ALA A 33 14.06 -8.53 -37.59
C ALA A 33 14.63 -9.72 -36.81
N ARG A 34 15.68 -9.49 -36.00
CA ARG A 34 16.31 -10.54 -35.21
C ARG A 34 15.52 -10.82 -33.93
N SER A 35 15.06 -9.77 -33.26
CA SER A 35 14.20 -9.88 -32.08
C SER A 35 12.89 -10.60 -32.42
N ALA A 36 12.21 -10.24 -33.51
CA ALA A 36 10.98 -10.91 -33.94
C ALA A 36 11.20 -12.40 -34.27
N ARG A 37 12.30 -12.74 -34.94
CA ARG A 37 12.65 -14.15 -35.21
C ARG A 37 12.88 -14.91 -33.91
N ALA A 38 13.61 -14.32 -32.96
CA ALA A 38 13.84 -14.94 -31.66
C ALA A 38 12.52 -15.10 -30.87
N GLY A 39 11.69 -14.07 -30.84
CA GLY A 39 10.36 -14.06 -30.19
C GLY A 39 9.46 -15.17 -30.71
N SER A 40 9.39 -15.37 -32.04
CA SER A 40 8.58 -16.45 -32.63
C SER A 40 8.98 -17.87 -32.21
N THR A 41 10.20 -18.04 -31.70
CA THR A 41 10.72 -19.33 -31.23
C THR A 41 10.78 -19.43 -29.69
N LEU A 42 10.47 -18.33 -29.00
CA LEU A 42 10.50 -18.26 -27.55
C LEU A 42 9.33 -19.05 -26.99
N GLN A 43 9.58 -19.82 -25.94
CA GLN A 43 8.57 -20.66 -25.30
C GLN A 43 8.66 -20.43 -23.80
N GLY A 44 7.50 -20.19 -23.18
CA GLY A 44 7.39 -19.95 -21.74
C GLY A 44 7.87 -18.56 -21.30
N PRO A 45 8.06 -18.38 -19.98
CA PRO A 45 8.40 -17.09 -19.40
C PRO A 45 9.73 -16.53 -19.89
N ALA A 46 9.78 -15.21 -20.05
CA ALA A 46 11.00 -14.56 -20.53
C ALA A 46 11.28 -13.21 -19.88
N VAL A 47 12.57 -12.94 -19.72
CA VAL A 47 13.10 -11.63 -19.36
C VAL A 47 13.80 -11.03 -20.56
N VAL A 48 13.40 -9.85 -21.01
CA VAL A 48 14.18 -9.06 -21.97
C VAL A 48 15.10 -8.15 -21.18
N ALA A 49 16.41 -8.41 -21.25
CA ALA A 49 17.41 -7.66 -20.51
C ALA A 49 18.48 -7.11 -21.47
N GLY A 50 18.76 -5.82 -21.38
CA GLY A 50 19.74 -5.19 -22.25
C GLY A 50 19.86 -3.69 -22.00
N VAL A 51 20.48 -2.98 -22.92
CA VAL A 51 20.59 -1.53 -22.86
C VAL A 51 19.48 -0.83 -23.63
N GLY A 52 19.30 0.46 -23.37
CA GLY A 52 18.39 1.34 -24.10
C GLY A 52 18.70 2.82 -23.90
N GLY A 53 18.00 3.68 -24.64
CA GLY A 53 18.16 5.13 -24.59
C GLY A 53 17.02 5.80 -23.83
N ALA A 54 17.33 6.70 -22.90
CA ALA A 54 16.29 7.44 -22.17
C ALA A 54 15.59 8.47 -23.07
N LEU A 55 14.28 8.64 -22.87
CA LEU A 55 13.44 9.59 -23.61
C LEU A 55 13.05 10.82 -22.76
N VAL A 56 13.02 10.66 -21.44
CA VAL A 56 12.58 11.69 -20.51
C VAL A 56 13.72 12.17 -19.61
N ALA A 57 13.56 13.37 -19.05
CA ALA A 57 14.50 13.92 -18.07
C ALA A 57 14.48 13.10 -16.76
N GLY A 58 15.56 13.17 -15.98
CA GLY A 58 15.66 12.50 -14.67
C GLY A 58 16.24 11.07 -14.71
N LEU A 59 16.35 10.45 -15.88
CA LEU A 59 17.11 9.22 -16.05
C LEU A 59 18.59 9.51 -16.30
N GLU A 60 19.45 8.75 -15.64
CA GLU A 60 20.89 8.82 -15.85
C GLU A 60 21.47 7.52 -16.41
N PRO A 61 22.61 7.59 -17.14
CA PRO A 61 23.32 6.39 -17.56
C PRO A 61 23.66 5.47 -16.39
N GLY A 62 23.28 4.19 -16.51
CA GLY A 62 23.36 3.20 -15.44
C GLY A 62 22.08 3.02 -14.62
N ASP A 63 21.10 3.93 -14.72
CA ASP A 63 19.76 3.68 -14.18
C ASP A 63 19.11 2.51 -14.94
N LEU A 64 18.22 1.78 -14.27
CA LEU A 64 17.41 0.73 -14.87
C LEU A 64 15.98 1.24 -15.11
N VAL A 65 15.41 0.82 -16.24
CA VAL A 65 13.98 0.97 -16.53
C VAL A 65 13.37 -0.42 -16.56
N VAL A 66 12.35 -0.64 -15.74
CA VAL A 66 11.49 -1.82 -15.83
C VAL A 66 10.24 -1.42 -16.61
N ALA A 67 9.98 -2.09 -17.72
CA ALA A 67 8.85 -1.71 -18.56
C ALA A 67 7.53 -2.07 -17.86
N THR A 68 6.62 -1.11 -17.71
CA THR A 68 5.22 -1.37 -17.33
C THR A 68 4.38 -1.80 -18.54
N GLU A 69 4.86 -1.44 -19.72
CA GLU A 69 4.22 -1.66 -21.01
C GLU A 69 5.31 -1.66 -22.09
N VAL A 70 5.17 -2.51 -23.10
CA VAL A 70 6.04 -2.54 -24.27
C VAL A 70 5.23 -2.13 -25.50
N ARG A 71 5.75 -1.17 -26.25
CA ARG A 71 5.10 -0.58 -27.42
C ARG A 71 5.95 -0.80 -28.67
N GLY A 72 5.32 -1.17 -29.77
CA GLY A 72 5.95 -1.31 -31.08
C GLY A 72 4.96 -0.96 -32.19
N ASP A 73 5.05 -1.63 -33.34
CA ASP A 73 4.12 -1.41 -34.47
C ASP A 73 2.73 -2.05 -34.23
N GLY A 74 2.60 -2.93 -33.24
CA GLY A 74 1.35 -3.60 -32.87
C GLY A 74 0.74 -3.09 -31.57
N ASP A 75 -0.25 -3.82 -31.05
CA ASP A 75 -0.87 -3.52 -29.76
C ASP A 75 0.16 -3.53 -28.64
N ALA A 76 0.00 -2.60 -27.71
CA ALA A 76 0.88 -2.53 -26.57
C ALA A 76 0.66 -3.71 -25.63
N VAL A 77 1.77 -4.26 -25.11
CA VAL A 77 1.73 -5.38 -24.18
C VAL A 77 2.03 -4.88 -22.77
N LEU A 78 1.07 -5.03 -21.87
CA LEU A 78 1.23 -4.68 -20.46
C LEU A 78 2.13 -5.70 -19.75
N ILE A 79 2.88 -5.21 -18.76
CA ILE A 79 3.78 -6.02 -17.92
C ILE A 79 3.35 -5.83 -16.46
N PRO A 80 2.30 -6.53 -15.99
CA PRO A 80 1.70 -6.24 -14.69
C PRO A 80 2.66 -6.47 -13.51
N SER A 81 3.60 -7.42 -13.62
CA SER A 81 4.57 -7.71 -12.54
C SER A 81 5.74 -6.72 -12.47
N ALA A 82 5.77 -5.69 -13.32
CA ALA A 82 6.82 -4.68 -13.34
C ALA A 82 7.06 -3.99 -11.99
N PRO A 83 6.03 -3.58 -11.20
CA PRO A 83 6.26 -2.97 -9.89
C PRO A 83 6.97 -3.90 -8.91
N LEU A 84 6.63 -5.19 -8.91
CA LEU A 84 7.27 -6.20 -8.05
C LEU A 84 8.76 -6.36 -8.38
N LEU A 85 9.08 -6.45 -9.68
CA LEU A 85 10.47 -6.55 -10.11
C LEU A 85 11.25 -5.26 -9.84
N ALA A 86 10.65 -4.09 -10.07
CA ALA A 86 11.27 -2.82 -9.77
C ALA A 86 11.57 -2.66 -8.26
N ALA A 87 10.65 -3.09 -7.39
CA ALA A 87 10.88 -3.12 -5.95
C ALA A 87 12.04 -4.04 -5.56
N ALA A 88 12.10 -5.25 -6.14
CA ALA A 88 13.20 -6.18 -5.89
C ALA A 88 14.55 -5.62 -6.35
N LEU A 89 14.59 -4.92 -7.48
CA LEU A 89 15.79 -4.23 -7.96
C LEU A 89 16.19 -3.04 -7.07
N ARG A 90 15.23 -2.26 -6.57
CA ARG A 90 15.52 -1.15 -5.64
C ARG A 90 16.12 -1.64 -4.33
N ARG A 91 15.67 -2.81 -3.83
CA ARG A 91 16.24 -3.46 -2.63
C ARG A 91 17.72 -3.82 -2.77
N THR A 92 18.26 -3.94 -3.99
CA THR A 92 19.70 -4.15 -4.22
C THR A 92 20.51 -2.85 -4.30
N GLY A 93 19.88 -1.69 -4.09
CA GLY A 93 20.52 -0.37 -4.15
C GLY A 93 20.57 0.23 -5.55
N LEU A 94 19.90 -0.38 -6.54
CA LEU A 94 19.85 0.13 -7.90
C LEU A 94 18.84 1.28 -8.02
N ARG A 95 19.16 2.26 -8.87
CA ARG A 95 18.22 3.30 -9.29
C ARG A 95 17.33 2.73 -10.39
N VAL A 96 16.03 2.64 -10.11
CA VAL A 96 15.06 1.95 -10.97
C VAL A 96 13.84 2.82 -11.21
N HIS A 97 13.51 2.96 -12.48
CA HIS A 97 12.35 3.69 -12.98
C HIS A 97 11.35 2.69 -13.59
N LEU A 98 10.07 3.05 -13.54
CA LEU A 98 8.98 2.33 -14.18
C LEU A 98 8.44 3.18 -15.32
N GLY A 99 8.05 2.54 -16.42
CA GLY A 99 7.27 3.22 -17.45
C GLY A 99 7.25 2.46 -18.78
N PRO A 100 6.53 2.99 -19.79
CA PRO A 100 6.44 2.35 -21.09
C PRO A 100 7.78 2.37 -21.84
N VAL A 101 8.13 1.25 -22.47
CA VAL A 101 9.30 1.11 -23.33
C VAL A 101 8.84 1.03 -24.78
N ALA A 102 9.36 1.91 -25.63
CA ALA A 102 9.08 1.93 -27.07
C ALA A 102 10.18 1.18 -27.84
N SER A 103 9.81 0.23 -28.68
CA SER A 103 10.72 -0.42 -29.62
C SER A 103 10.58 0.20 -31.01
N THR A 104 11.72 0.49 -31.64
CA THR A 104 11.80 1.17 -32.93
C THR A 104 12.61 0.37 -33.95
N ALA A 105 12.44 0.68 -35.24
CA ALA A 105 13.12 -0.04 -36.32
C ALA A 105 14.61 0.30 -36.47
N ALA A 106 15.05 1.44 -35.95
CA ALA A 106 16.41 1.97 -36.06
C ALA A 106 16.82 2.69 -34.77
N ILE A 107 18.13 2.91 -34.59
CA ILE A 107 18.67 3.65 -33.45
C ILE A 107 18.15 5.10 -33.51
N VAL A 108 17.53 5.54 -32.42
CA VAL A 108 17.00 6.90 -32.27
C VAL A 108 18.04 7.78 -31.59
N ASP A 109 18.77 8.61 -32.33
CA ASP A 109 19.73 9.60 -31.78
C ASP A 109 19.24 11.05 -32.00
N GLY A 110 18.23 11.26 -32.86
CA GLY A 110 17.69 12.58 -33.18
C GLY A 110 16.78 13.15 -32.09
N THR A 111 16.95 14.43 -31.75
CA THR A 111 16.15 15.12 -30.72
C THR A 111 14.64 15.15 -31.04
N ALA A 112 14.27 15.32 -32.32
CA ALA A 112 12.87 15.39 -32.72
C ALA A 112 12.14 14.05 -32.54
N GLU A 113 12.78 12.95 -32.94
CA GLU A 113 12.25 11.59 -32.79
C GLU A 113 12.12 11.20 -31.32
N ARG A 114 13.15 11.50 -30.49
CA ARG A 114 13.06 11.28 -29.04
C ARG A 114 11.92 12.04 -28.40
N ARG A 115 11.72 13.30 -28.78
CA ARG A 115 10.61 14.11 -28.27
C ARG A 115 9.26 13.54 -28.67
N ALA A 116 9.11 13.05 -29.91
CA ALA A 116 7.88 12.42 -30.36
C ALA A 116 7.55 11.16 -29.54
N LEU A 117 8.55 10.30 -29.31
CA LEU A 117 8.39 9.11 -28.46
C LEU A 117 8.08 9.48 -27.00
N ALA A 118 8.77 10.47 -26.43
CA ALA A 118 8.48 10.96 -25.07
C ALA A 118 7.05 11.50 -24.94
N THR A 119 6.54 12.17 -25.98
CA THR A 119 5.16 12.71 -26.00
C THR A 119 4.11 11.59 -25.98
N SER A 120 4.44 10.38 -26.44
CA SER A 120 3.57 9.21 -26.29
C SER A 120 3.50 8.68 -24.85
N GLY A 121 4.34 9.18 -23.94
CA GLY A 121 4.49 8.70 -22.57
C GLY A 121 5.56 7.62 -22.39
N ALA A 122 6.28 7.22 -23.45
CA ALA A 122 7.40 6.30 -23.32
C ALA A 122 8.59 6.95 -22.61
N VAL A 123 9.21 6.22 -21.67
CA VAL A 123 10.34 6.71 -20.87
C VAL A 123 11.69 6.24 -21.41
N LEU A 124 11.70 5.16 -22.20
CA LEU A 124 12.89 4.57 -22.80
C LEU A 124 12.58 4.01 -24.20
N VAL A 125 13.59 4.07 -25.07
CA VAL A 125 13.56 3.48 -26.42
C VAL A 125 14.59 2.36 -26.57
N ASP A 126 14.19 1.29 -27.24
CA ASP A 126 15.08 0.23 -27.73
C ASP A 126 14.67 -0.23 -29.14
N MET A 127 15.18 -1.38 -29.61
CA MET A 127 14.82 -1.96 -30.90
C MET A 127 14.30 -3.40 -30.81
N GLU A 128 14.18 -3.98 -29.60
CA GLU A 128 13.99 -5.42 -29.43
C GLU A 128 12.83 -5.84 -28.55
N SER A 129 12.39 -5.02 -27.59
CA SER A 129 11.39 -5.45 -26.59
C SER A 129 10.09 -5.91 -27.24
N ALA A 130 9.53 -5.14 -28.19
CA ALA A 130 8.29 -5.50 -28.87
C ALA A 130 8.41 -6.77 -29.73
N GLY A 131 9.61 -7.08 -30.24
CA GLY A 131 9.84 -8.31 -31.01
C GLY A 131 9.97 -9.56 -30.15
N LEU A 132 10.23 -9.40 -28.85
CA LEU A 132 10.46 -10.50 -27.90
C LEU A 132 9.29 -10.74 -26.95
N VAL A 133 8.50 -9.71 -26.68
CA VAL A 133 7.30 -9.77 -25.86
C VAL A 133 6.11 -10.00 -26.79
N THR A 134 5.87 -11.26 -27.13
CA THR A 134 4.84 -11.66 -28.10
C THR A 134 3.86 -12.66 -27.48
N GLY A 135 2.56 -12.37 -27.50
CA GLY A 135 1.53 -13.29 -27.01
C GLY A 135 1.43 -13.37 -25.47
N GLU A 136 0.94 -14.49 -24.96
CA GLU A 136 0.70 -14.70 -23.52
C GLU A 136 1.91 -15.36 -22.84
N GLY A 137 2.52 -14.62 -21.91
CA GLY A 137 3.50 -15.16 -20.99
C GLY A 137 3.68 -14.20 -19.84
N PRO A 138 4.14 -14.64 -18.66
CA PRO A 138 4.74 -13.68 -17.76
C PRO A 138 6.06 -13.22 -18.42
N TYR A 139 6.09 -11.93 -18.74
CA TYR A 139 7.25 -11.25 -19.28
C TYR A 139 7.80 -10.28 -18.24
N ALA A 140 9.11 -10.05 -18.29
CA ALA A 140 9.74 -8.91 -17.64
C ALA A 140 10.67 -8.22 -18.64
N VAL A 141 10.74 -6.90 -18.59
CA VAL A 141 11.65 -6.12 -19.45
C VAL A 141 12.46 -5.18 -18.59
N VAL A 142 13.78 -5.30 -18.63
CA VAL A 142 14.73 -4.49 -17.86
C VAL A 142 15.76 -3.89 -18.80
N ARG A 143 15.79 -2.56 -18.90
CA ARG A 143 16.70 -1.82 -19.77
C ARG A 143 17.62 -0.91 -18.97
N ALA A 144 18.92 -1.07 -19.14
CA ALA A 144 19.91 -0.16 -18.56
C ALA A 144 20.17 1.02 -19.49
N VAL A 145 20.08 2.23 -18.95
CA VAL A 145 20.24 3.46 -19.71
C VAL A 145 21.70 3.66 -20.11
N VAL A 146 21.98 3.85 -21.41
CA VAL A 146 23.33 4.15 -21.94
C VAL A 146 23.48 5.61 -22.37
N ASP A 147 22.40 6.18 -22.89
CA ASP A 147 22.33 7.53 -23.43
C ASP A 147 21.04 8.22 -22.98
N THR A 148 21.05 9.55 -23.00
CA THR A 148 19.92 10.39 -22.58
C THR A 148 19.76 11.55 -23.57
N PRO A 149 18.64 12.32 -23.52
CA PRO A 149 18.48 13.48 -24.40
C PRO A 149 19.63 14.48 -24.32
N ASP A 150 20.26 14.62 -23.14
CA ASP A 150 21.39 15.53 -22.91
C ASP A 150 22.77 14.86 -23.11
N ARG A 151 22.82 13.53 -23.26
CA ARG A 151 24.04 12.74 -23.40
C ARG A 151 23.87 11.74 -24.55
N PRO A 152 24.01 12.18 -25.81
CA PRO A 152 23.68 11.40 -27.00
C PRO A 152 24.56 10.15 -27.14
N LEU A 153 24.07 9.17 -27.89
CA LEU A 153 24.71 7.87 -28.02
C LEU A 153 26.07 7.99 -28.71
N VAL A 154 26.20 8.85 -29.72
CA VAL A 154 27.46 9.09 -30.43
C VAL A 154 28.28 10.15 -29.67
N SER A 155 29.05 9.71 -28.67
CA SER A 155 29.91 10.60 -27.89
C SER A 155 31.17 9.89 -27.37
N PRO A 156 32.28 10.60 -27.07
CA PRO A 156 33.49 10.00 -26.50
C PRO A 156 33.26 9.30 -25.16
N GLY A 157 32.25 9.73 -24.38
CA GLY A 157 31.92 9.15 -23.08
C GLY A 157 31.08 7.86 -23.14
N THR A 158 30.58 7.48 -24.31
CA THR A 158 29.67 6.33 -24.48
C THR A 158 30.24 5.01 -23.97
N PRO A 159 31.53 4.66 -24.20
CA PRO A 159 32.09 3.42 -23.67
C PRO A 159 32.01 3.32 -22.14
N ALA A 160 32.32 4.41 -21.43
CA ALA A 160 32.24 4.45 -19.97
C ALA A 160 30.79 4.31 -19.47
N ARG A 161 29.83 4.94 -20.15
CA ARG A 161 28.40 4.80 -19.85
C ARG A 161 27.89 3.39 -20.12
N GLY A 162 28.32 2.77 -21.22
CA GLY A 162 28.03 1.38 -21.54
C GLY A 162 28.53 0.42 -20.46
N LEU A 163 29.77 0.59 -19.98
CA LEU A 163 30.30 -0.20 -18.87
C LEU A 163 29.46 -0.05 -17.59
N ARG A 164 29.02 1.18 -17.27
CA ARG A 164 28.14 1.43 -16.12
C ARG A 164 26.78 0.75 -16.28
N ALA A 165 26.16 0.83 -17.46
CA ALA A 165 24.91 0.14 -17.76
C ALA A 165 25.04 -1.40 -17.65
N LEU A 166 26.12 -1.97 -18.19
CA LEU A 166 26.39 -3.41 -18.08
C LEU A 166 26.63 -3.85 -16.63
N ALA A 167 27.28 -3.00 -15.81
CA ALA A 167 27.44 -3.26 -14.38
C ALA A 167 26.08 -3.28 -13.66
N SER A 168 25.18 -2.33 -13.96
CA SER A 168 23.82 -2.31 -13.42
C SER A 168 23.00 -3.53 -13.86
N LEU A 169 23.11 -3.96 -15.13
CA LEU A 169 22.47 -5.20 -15.61
C LEU A 169 22.98 -6.42 -14.85
N ARG A 170 24.30 -6.53 -14.66
CA ARG A 170 24.88 -7.63 -13.88
C ARG A 170 24.38 -7.62 -12.43
N ALA A 171 24.25 -6.45 -11.81
CA ALA A 171 23.72 -6.29 -10.46
C ALA A 171 22.22 -6.57 -10.34
N ALA A 172 21.48 -6.55 -11.46
CA ALA A 172 20.06 -6.92 -11.50
C ALA A 172 19.82 -8.43 -11.32
N ALA A 173 20.85 -9.26 -11.49
CA ALA A 173 20.72 -10.71 -11.52
C ALA A 173 19.94 -11.33 -10.34
N PRO A 174 20.19 -10.97 -9.06
CA PRO A 174 19.44 -11.53 -7.94
C PRO A 174 17.93 -11.25 -8.00
N ALA A 175 17.52 -10.06 -8.45
CA ALA A 175 16.11 -9.70 -8.58
C ALA A 175 15.44 -10.45 -9.74
N LEU A 176 16.17 -10.71 -10.84
CA LEU A 176 15.68 -11.53 -11.95
C LEU A 176 15.47 -12.99 -11.51
N GLU A 177 16.35 -13.54 -10.68
CA GLU A 177 16.15 -14.88 -10.11
C GLU A 177 14.97 -14.93 -9.14
N GLN A 178 14.77 -13.90 -8.32
CA GLN A 178 13.60 -13.80 -7.44
C GLN A 178 12.29 -13.73 -8.25
N TRP A 179 12.25 -12.94 -9.32
CA TRP A 179 11.09 -12.87 -10.21
C TRP A 179 10.81 -14.21 -10.86
N ALA A 180 11.85 -14.91 -11.35
CA ALA A 180 11.71 -16.24 -11.92
C ALA A 180 11.21 -17.28 -10.90
N ALA A 181 11.71 -17.24 -9.66
CA ALA A 181 11.27 -18.11 -8.57
C ALA A 181 9.82 -17.84 -8.14
N ALA A 182 9.35 -16.61 -8.32
CA ALA A 182 7.98 -16.20 -8.07
C ALA A 182 7.03 -16.53 -9.24
N LEU A 183 7.45 -17.18 -10.32
CA LEU A 183 6.52 -17.57 -11.39
C LEU A 183 5.70 -18.80 -11.03
N GLY A 184 4.42 -18.79 -11.37
CA GLY A 184 3.54 -19.94 -11.14
C GLY A 184 2.06 -19.61 -11.27
N PRO A 185 1.21 -20.64 -11.49
CA PRO A 185 -0.24 -20.49 -11.41
C PRO A 185 -0.66 -20.14 -9.98
N ARG A 186 -1.64 -19.25 -9.84
CA ARG A 186 -2.10 -18.77 -8.53
C ARG A 186 -3.61 -18.69 -8.45
N GLU A 187 -4.11 -18.93 -7.25
CA GLU A 187 -5.44 -18.54 -6.83
C GLU A 187 -5.32 -17.42 -5.81
N VAL A 188 -5.94 -16.28 -6.11
CA VAL A 188 -6.06 -15.14 -5.20
C VAL A 188 -7.44 -15.19 -4.55
N VAL A 189 -7.46 -15.24 -3.22
CA VAL A 189 -8.67 -15.23 -2.41
C VAL A 189 -8.81 -13.87 -1.75
N LEU A 190 -9.77 -13.07 -2.23
CA LEU A 190 -10.06 -11.74 -1.69
C LEU A 190 -10.98 -11.84 -0.48
N ALA A 191 -10.60 -11.20 0.63
CA ALA A 191 -11.45 -11.13 1.82
C ALA A 191 -12.64 -10.18 1.57
N GLY A 192 -13.86 -10.63 1.86
CA GLY A 192 -15.05 -9.78 1.88
C GLY A 192 -15.64 -9.72 3.30
N PRO A 193 -15.74 -8.55 3.95
CA PRO A 193 -15.35 -7.21 3.49
C PRO A 193 -13.85 -6.90 3.67
N ARG A 194 -13.38 -5.86 2.97
CA ARG A 194 -12.00 -5.31 2.99
C ARG A 194 -12.01 -3.81 2.66
N SER A 195 -10.87 -3.13 2.81
CA SER A 195 -10.70 -1.71 2.43
C SER A 195 -11.61 -0.78 3.23
N PHE A 196 -11.94 0.40 2.69
CA PHE A 196 -12.65 1.47 3.40
C PHE A 196 -13.90 1.03 4.16
N CYS A 197 -14.05 1.56 5.38
CA CYS A 197 -15.31 1.51 6.13
C CYS A 197 -16.07 2.83 6.00
N ALA A 198 -17.35 2.86 6.38
CA ALA A 198 -18.19 4.05 6.27
C ALA A 198 -17.63 5.28 7.00
N GLY A 199 -16.91 5.06 8.11
CA GLY A 199 -16.26 6.15 8.86
C GLY A 199 -15.09 6.78 8.09
N VAL A 200 -14.29 5.96 7.42
CA VAL A 200 -13.15 6.39 6.61
C VAL A 200 -13.62 7.08 5.33
N GLU A 201 -14.58 6.49 4.60
CA GLU A 201 -15.15 7.13 3.39
C GLU A 201 -15.70 8.51 3.72
N ARG A 202 -16.47 8.62 4.82
CA ARG A 202 -16.98 9.90 5.31
C ARG A 202 -15.86 10.89 5.62
N ALA A 203 -14.79 10.45 6.29
CA ALA A 203 -13.71 11.34 6.69
C ALA A 203 -12.93 11.89 5.48
N ILE A 204 -12.72 11.06 4.46
CA ILE A 204 -12.10 11.48 3.20
C ILE A 204 -13.02 12.49 2.50
N ASP A 205 -14.30 12.15 2.28
CA ASP A 205 -15.28 13.03 1.61
C ASP A 205 -15.40 14.39 2.32
N ILE A 206 -15.29 14.43 3.65
CA ILE A 206 -15.27 15.68 4.42
C ILE A 206 -14.09 16.59 4.02
N VAL A 207 -12.88 16.04 3.90
CA VAL A 207 -11.70 16.85 3.51
C VAL A 207 -11.84 17.29 2.07
N GLU A 208 -12.26 16.40 1.17
CA GLU A 208 -12.46 16.70 -0.23
C GLU A 208 -13.48 17.83 -0.43
N ARG A 209 -14.63 17.77 0.25
CA ARG A 209 -15.64 18.83 0.19
C ARG A 209 -15.23 20.10 0.90
N ALA A 210 -14.43 20.01 1.97
CA ALA A 210 -13.86 21.20 2.58
C ALA A 210 -12.94 21.93 1.59
N LEU A 211 -12.11 21.20 0.84
CA LEU A 211 -11.27 21.77 -0.21
C LEU A 211 -12.12 22.39 -1.33
N ASP A 212 -13.17 21.70 -1.78
CA ASP A 212 -14.04 22.20 -2.85
C ASP A 212 -14.84 23.45 -2.42
N ARG A 213 -15.24 23.52 -1.14
CA ARG A 213 -16.06 24.61 -0.61
C ARG A 213 -15.25 25.84 -0.17
N TYR A 214 -14.13 25.62 0.51
CA TYR A 214 -13.34 26.69 1.14
C TYR A 214 -12.07 27.05 0.36
N GLY A 215 -11.65 26.20 -0.59
CA GLY A 215 -10.39 26.35 -1.31
C GLY A 215 -9.18 25.93 -0.47
N ALA A 216 -8.03 25.74 -1.14
CA ALA A 216 -6.78 25.45 -0.47
C ALA A 216 -6.16 26.71 0.20
N PRO A 217 -5.50 26.57 1.37
CA PRO A 217 -5.30 25.34 2.13
C PRO A 217 -6.44 25.01 3.09
N VAL A 218 -6.76 23.72 3.21
CA VAL A 218 -7.57 23.18 4.33
C VAL A 218 -6.63 22.45 5.28
N HIS A 219 -6.59 22.86 6.55
CA HIS A 219 -5.73 22.22 7.53
C HIS A 219 -6.41 20.98 8.09
N VAL A 220 -5.66 19.92 8.36
CA VAL A 220 -6.17 18.70 9.00
C VAL A 220 -5.31 18.43 10.22
N ARG A 221 -5.93 18.35 11.41
CA ARG A 221 -5.20 18.02 12.64
C ARG A 221 -4.90 16.51 12.65
N ARG A 222 -3.62 16.18 12.70
CA ARG A 222 -3.05 14.84 12.50
C ARG A 222 -3.52 14.23 11.18
N GLN A 223 -3.26 12.95 10.93
CA GLN A 223 -3.72 12.31 9.70
C GLN A 223 -5.24 12.10 9.75
N ILE A 224 -5.95 12.39 8.65
CA ILE A 224 -7.41 12.18 8.56
C ILE A 224 -7.77 10.71 8.80
N VAL A 225 -6.92 9.81 8.28
CA VAL A 225 -6.92 8.36 8.47
C VAL A 225 -5.48 7.86 8.40
N HIS A 226 -5.17 6.73 9.03
CA HIS A 226 -3.84 6.12 8.99
C HIS A 226 -3.60 5.37 7.66
N ASN A 227 -3.39 6.12 6.57
CA ASN A 227 -2.92 5.58 5.28
C ASN A 227 -2.13 6.63 4.48
N ALA A 228 -0.89 6.30 4.11
CA ALA A 228 0.01 7.23 3.45
C ALA A 228 -0.46 7.68 2.05
N HIS A 229 -1.13 6.79 1.30
CA HIS A 229 -1.66 7.12 -0.03
C HIS A 229 -2.82 8.10 0.04
N VAL A 230 -3.73 7.93 1.00
CA VAL A 230 -4.83 8.87 1.24
C VAL A 230 -4.30 10.24 1.64
N VAL A 231 -3.34 10.29 2.57
CA VAL A 231 -2.72 11.55 3.02
C VAL A 231 -2.10 12.29 1.84
N ARG A 232 -1.23 11.63 1.06
CA ARG A 232 -0.58 12.22 -0.11
C ARG A 232 -1.57 12.72 -1.17
N SER A 233 -2.62 11.94 -1.47
CA SER A 233 -3.66 12.35 -2.42
C SER A 233 -4.38 13.64 -1.98
N LEU A 234 -4.65 13.79 -0.68
CA LEU A 234 -5.27 15.00 -0.15
C LEU A 234 -4.28 16.18 -0.11
N GLU A 235 -3.00 15.95 0.19
CA GLU A 235 -1.95 16.98 0.11
C GLU A 235 -1.81 17.55 -1.31
N GLU A 236 -1.83 16.67 -2.33
CA GLU A 236 -1.80 17.07 -3.74
C GLU A 236 -2.99 17.96 -4.14
N ARG A 237 -4.14 17.80 -3.47
CA ARG A 237 -5.32 18.68 -3.62
C ARG A 237 -5.27 19.96 -2.79
N GLY A 238 -4.27 20.13 -1.92
CA GLY A 238 -4.09 21.32 -1.09
C GLY A 238 -4.49 21.17 0.37
N ALA A 239 -4.68 19.96 0.88
CA ALA A 239 -4.76 19.72 2.33
C ALA A 239 -3.39 19.92 2.99
N VAL A 240 -3.37 20.45 4.21
CA VAL A 240 -2.14 20.63 5.01
C VAL A 240 -2.31 19.90 6.34
N PHE A 241 -1.59 18.79 6.51
CA PHE A 241 -1.62 18.01 7.74
C PHE A 241 -0.69 18.62 8.79
N VAL A 242 -1.22 18.97 9.96
CA VAL A 242 -0.47 19.54 11.10
C VAL A 242 -0.51 18.58 12.28
N GLN A 243 0.44 18.66 13.21
CA GLN A 243 0.39 17.84 14.42
C GLN A 243 -0.53 18.47 15.46
N GLU A 244 -0.39 19.78 15.67
CA GLU A 244 -1.13 20.54 16.68
C GLU A 244 -1.83 21.77 16.11
N LEU A 245 -2.87 22.23 16.81
CA LEU A 245 -3.68 23.34 16.32
C LEU A 245 -2.94 24.66 16.33
N GLU A 246 -1.87 24.84 17.11
CA GLU A 246 -1.01 26.02 17.10
C GLU A 246 -0.40 26.32 15.71
N GLU A 247 -0.18 25.28 14.91
CA GLU A 247 0.42 25.38 13.57
C GLU A 247 -0.57 25.92 12.53
N VAL A 248 -1.87 25.88 12.81
CA VAL A 248 -2.92 26.36 11.90
C VAL A 248 -3.01 27.89 12.00
N PRO A 249 -3.15 28.68 10.92
CA PRO A 249 -3.38 30.12 11.05
C PRO A 249 -4.70 30.44 11.77
N GLU A 250 -4.74 31.52 12.58
CA GLU A 250 -5.97 31.95 13.26
C GLU A 250 -7.08 32.25 12.23
N GLY A 251 -8.32 31.84 12.51
CA GLY A 251 -9.44 32.00 11.57
C GLY A 251 -9.50 31.01 10.40
N ALA A 252 -8.47 30.17 10.21
CA ALA A 252 -8.43 29.23 9.09
C ALA A 252 -9.42 28.05 9.26
N VAL A 253 -9.63 27.30 8.18
CA VAL A 253 -10.42 26.07 8.18
C VAL A 253 -9.57 24.92 8.68
N VAL A 254 -10.09 24.16 9.65
CA VAL A 254 -9.47 22.96 10.19
C VAL A 254 -10.44 21.79 10.20
N VAL A 255 -9.98 20.62 9.75
CA VAL A 255 -10.67 19.35 9.87
C VAL A 255 -10.09 18.57 11.05
N LEU A 256 -10.96 18.09 11.94
CA LEU A 256 -10.57 17.19 13.03
C LEU A 256 -10.71 15.74 12.57
N ALA A 257 -9.68 14.91 12.80
CA ALA A 257 -9.57 13.56 12.25
C ALA A 257 -10.65 12.58 12.71
N ALA A 258 -10.78 11.46 11.97
CA ALA A 258 -11.79 10.43 12.21
C ALA A 258 -11.68 9.73 13.57
N HIS A 259 -10.48 9.71 14.15
CA HIS A 259 -10.17 9.09 15.44
C HIS A 259 -10.76 9.84 16.64
N GLY A 260 -11.34 11.03 16.43
CA GLY A 260 -11.87 11.86 17.50
C GLY A 260 -10.78 12.69 18.20
N VAL A 261 -11.21 13.77 18.84
CA VAL A 261 -10.34 14.65 19.62
C VAL A 261 -10.97 14.96 20.97
N SER A 262 -10.12 15.31 21.94
CA SER A 262 -10.57 15.67 23.28
C SER A 262 -11.36 17.00 23.28
N PRO A 263 -12.19 17.25 24.30
CA PRO A 263 -12.83 18.55 24.52
C PRO A 263 -11.84 19.72 24.59
N ALA A 264 -10.63 19.49 25.10
CA ALA A 264 -9.59 20.51 25.17
C ALA A 264 -9.15 20.99 23.78
N VAL A 265 -8.98 20.07 22.83
CA VAL A 265 -8.65 20.41 21.43
C VAL A 265 -9.78 21.21 20.79
N ARG A 266 -11.04 20.88 21.08
CA ARG A 266 -12.21 21.65 20.58
C ARG A 266 -12.23 23.07 21.15
N ALA A 267 -12.00 23.24 22.44
CA ALA A 267 -11.93 24.55 23.09
C ALA A 267 -10.76 25.39 22.56
N GLN A 268 -9.63 24.76 22.27
CA GLN A 268 -8.48 25.41 21.64
C GLN A 268 -8.81 25.91 20.22
N ALA A 269 -9.50 25.10 19.40
CA ALA A 269 -9.94 25.51 18.08
C ALA A 269 -10.89 26.72 18.13
N GLU A 270 -11.82 26.73 19.09
CA GLU A 270 -12.74 27.85 19.34
C GLU A 270 -11.98 29.11 19.80
N ALA A 271 -11.04 28.98 20.73
CA ALA A 271 -10.20 30.08 21.20
C ALA A 271 -9.38 30.73 20.07
N ARG A 272 -8.97 29.93 19.08
CA ARG A 272 -8.26 30.36 17.87
C ARG A 272 -9.19 30.73 16.71
N ARG A 273 -10.51 30.81 16.97
CA ARG A 273 -11.54 31.21 16.01
C ARG A 273 -11.52 30.42 14.70
N LEU A 274 -11.10 29.15 14.76
CA LEU A 274 -11.00 28.31 13.58
C LEU A 274 -12.39 27.94 13.06
N THR A 275 -12.51 27.80 11.74
CA THR A 275 -13.69 27.18 11.13
C THR A 275 -13.51 25.66 11.21
N VAL A 276 -14.15 25.04 12.19
CA VAL A 276 -13.98 23.61 12.48
C VAL A 276 -14.95 22.76 11.66
N VAL A 277 -14.42 21.75 10.97
CA VAL A 277 -15.20 20.66 10.37
C VAL A 277 -14.83 19.36 11.07
N ASP A 278 -15.78 18.73 11.75
CA ASP A 278 -15.50 17.55 12.58
C ASP A 278 -15.74 16.24 11.81
N ALA A 279 -14.63 15.56 11.47
CA ALA A 279 -14.66 14.27 10.78
C ALA A 279 -14.72 13.07 11.72
N THR A 280 -14.81 13.27 13.05
CA THR A 280 -14.92 12.17 14.04
C THR A 280 -15.94 11.13 13.58
N CYS A 281 -15.54 9.86 13.57
CA CYS A 281 -16.42 8.76 13.21
C CYS A 281 -17.60 8.70 14.19
N PRO A 282 -18.86 8.54 13.72
CA PRO A 282 -20.01 8.43 14.61
C PRO A 282 -19.91 7.31 15.65
N LEU A 283 -19.17 6.23 15.35
CA LEU A 283 -18.93 5.13 16.30
C LEU A 283 -17.93 5.50 17.39
N VAL A 284 -16.93 6.35 17.10
CA VAL A 284 -16.04 6.93 18.11
C VAL A 284 -16.80 7.95 18.97
N ALA A 285 -17.63 8.79 18.35
CA ALA A 285 -18.47 9.75 19.08
C ALA A 285 -19.46 9.07 20.06
N LYS A 286 -19.92 7.84 19.74
CA LYS A 286 -20.70 6.99 20.65
C LYS A 286 -19.88 6.64 21.91
N VAL A 287 -18.64 6.17 21.74
CA VAL A 287 -17.72 5.86 22.86
C VAL A 287 -17.47 7.10 23.73
N HIS A 288 -17.17 8.26 23.13
CA HIS A 288 -17.01 9.52 23.86
C HIS A 288 -18.26 9.87 24.70
N THR A 289 -19.46 9.64 24.15
CA THR A 289 -20.72 9.88 24.85
C THR A 289 -20.93 8.92 26.02
N GLU A 290 -20.52 7.65 25.86
CA GLU A 290 -20.58 6.65 26.93
C GLU A 290 -19.61 6.99 28.06
N VAL A 291 -18.37 7.41 27.76
CA VAL A 291 -17.41 7.89 28.77
C VAL A 291 -17.99 9.03 29.60
N ARG A 292 -18.49 10.10 28.95
CA ARG A 292 -19.12 11.22 29.66
C ARG A 292 -20.29 10.78 30.54
N ARG A 293 -21.09 9.83 30.07
CA ARG A 293 -22.24 9.31 30.81
C ARG A 293 -21.82 8.51 32.05
N TYR A 294 -20.84 7.62 31.94
CA TYR A 294 -20.35 6.83 33.07
C TYR A 294 -19.61 7.71 34.08
N ALA A 295 -18.75 8.61 33.62
CA ALA A 295 -18.07 9.58 34.49
C ALA A 295 -19.06 10.51 35.20
N GLY A 296 -20.07 11.03 34.51
CA GLY A 296 -21.14 11.85 35.11
C GLY A 296 -22.01 11.09 36.13
N ARG A 297 -22.04 9.76 36.04
CA ARG A 297 -22.63 8.88 37.05
C ARG A 297 -21.68 8.56 38.19
N GLY A 298 -20.48 9.12 38.22
CA GLY A 298 -19.44 8.92 39.23
C GLY A 298 -18.73 7.56 39.15
N ASP A 299 -18.81 6.87 38.01
CA ASP A 299 -18.09 5.62 37.77
C ASP A 299 -16.63 5.93 37.39
N THR A 300 -15.69 5.07 37.79
CA THR A 300 -14.36 5.02 37.15
C THR A 300 -14.48 4.23 35.85
N VAL A 301 -14.04 4.82 34.74
CA VAL A 301 -14.19 4.25 33.40
C VAL A 301 -12.87 3.61 32.96
N PHE A 302 -12.87 2.30 32.76
CA PHE A 302 -11.77 1.58 32.14
C PHE A 302 -11.86 1.71 30.61
N VAL A 303 -10.88 2.32 29.96
CA VAL A 303 -10.75 2.32 28.50
C VAL A 303 -9.85 1.17 28.12
N ILE A 304 -10.43 0.11 27.54
CA ILE A 304 -9.66 -0.99 26.96
C ILE A 304 -9.11 -0.50 25.62
N GLY A 305 -7.78 -0.40 25.49
CA GLY A 305 -7.16 0.18 24.31
C GLY A 305 -5.68 0.50 24.50
N HIS A 306 -5.01 0.90 23.44
CA HIS A 306 -3.59 1.28 23.49
C HIS A 306 -3.42 2.73 23.91
N ARG A 307 -2.64 2.99 24.97
CA ARG A 307 -2.52 4.32 25.58
C ARG A 307 -2.06 5.40 24.60
N ASP A 308 -1.15 5.04 23.69
CA ASP A 308 -0.52 5.96 22.76
C ASP A 308 -1.33 6.15 21.46
N HIS A 309 -2.54 5.58 21.37
CA HIS A 309 -3.39 5.71 20.18
C HIS A 309 -4.27 6.97 20.26
N GLU A 310 -4.38 7.72 19.15
CA GLU A 310 -5.11 9.00 19.08
C GLU A 310 -6.58 8.90 19.55
N GLU A 311 -7.25 7.81 19.19
CA GLU A 311 -8.62 7.53 19.63
C GLU A 311 -8.73 7.37 21.15
N VAL A 312 -7.74 6.74 21.77
CA VAL A 312 -7.69 6.56 23.22
C VAL A 312 -7.36 7.88 23.90
N GLU A 313 -6.45 8.69 23.36
CA GLU A 313 -6.17 10.05 23.83
C GLU A 313 -7.45 10.92 23.81
N GLY A 314 -8.19 10.90 22.70
CA GLY A 314 -9.46 11.59 22.56
C GLY A 314 -10.50 11.12 23.58
N THR A 315 -10.62 9.80 23.75
CA THR A 315 -11.57 9.16 24.69
C THR A 315 -11.23 9.46 26.14
N VAL A 316 -9.96 9.40 26.54
CA VAL A 316 -9.47 9.76 27.88
C VAL A 316 -9.76 11.24 28.17
N GLY A 317 -9.57 12.10 27.17
CA GLY A 317 -9.79 13.54 27.28
C GLY A 317 -11.23 13.95 27.61
N GLU A 318 -12.22 13.07 27.38
CA GLU A 318 -13.63 13.32 27.73
C GLU A 318 -13.88 13.39 29.24
N ALA A 319 -13.09 12.65 30.05
CA ALA A 319 -13.20 12.64 31.51
C ALA A 319 -11.86 12.23 32.17
N PRO A 320 -10.79 13.03 32.04
CA PRO A 320 -9.43 12.60 32.39
C PRO A 320 -9.23 12.25 33.86
N GLY A 321 -10.05 12.80 34.77
CA GLY A 321 -10.01 12.48 36.20
C GLY A 321 -10.72 11.19 36.60
N ASP A 322 -11.49 10.59 35.69
CA ASP A 322 -12.35 9.44 35.94
C ASP A 322 -12.01 8.24 35.04
N VAL A 323 -11.06 8.38 34.12
CA VAL A 323 -10.69 7.36 33.12
C VAL A 323 -9.34 6.71 33.46
N LEU A 324 -9.26 5.39 33.31
CA LEU A 324 -8.01 4.62 33.38
C LEU A 324 -7.87 3.72 32.14
N VAL A 325 -6.70 3.74 31.50
CA VAL A 325 -6.43 2.92 30.30
C VAL A 325 -5.95 1.52 30.69
N VAL A 326 -6.52 0.49 30.06
CA VAL A 326 -6.19 -0.94 30.24
C VAL A 326 -5.75 -1.51 28.90
N GLU A 327 -4.46 -1.82 28.76
CA GLU A 327 -3.89 -2.24 27.47
C GLU A 327 -3.93 -3.76 27.27
N ASP A 328 -3.90 -4.54 28.34
CA ASP A 328 -3.86 -6.00 28.30
C ASP A 328 -4.46 -6.66 29.55
N ALA A 329 -4.52 -7.99 29.54
CA ALA A 329 -5.07 -8.79 30.64
C ALA A 329 -4.22 -8.68 31.92
N ALA A 330 -2.91 -8.41 31.84
CA ALA A 330 -2.06 -8.23 33.00
C ALA A 330 -2.37 -6.89 33.70
N ALA A 331 -2.51 -5.81 32.94
CA ALA A 331 -2.97 -4.51 33.41
C ALA A 331 -4.36 -4.63 34.04
N ALA A 332 -5.28 -5.35 33.39
CA ALA A 332 -6.62 -5.62 33.94
C ALA A 332 -6.59 -6.37 35.27
N ARG A 333 -5.59 -7.22 35.54
CA ARG A 333 -5.45 -7.94 36.81
C ARG A 333 -4.99 -7.06 37.97
N VAL A 334 -4.29 -5.96 37.70
CA VAL A 334 -3.68 -5.11 38.73
C VAL A 334 -4.30 -3.72 38.84
N ILE A 335 -5.14 -3.32 37.87
CA ILE A 335 -5.77 -1.99 37.88
C ILE A 335 -6.62 -1.76 39.14
N ALA A 336 -6.58 -0.55 39.67
CA ALA A 336 -7.29 -0.15 40.87
C ALA A 336 -8.14 1.12 40.60
N PRO A 337 -9.48 1.01 40.58
CA PRO A 337 -10.36 2.17 40.51
C PRO A 337 -10.45 2.87 41.87
N ARG A 338 -11.00 4.09 41.89
CA ARG A 338 -11.26 4.82 43.15
C ARG A 338 -12.30 4.11 44.03
N ASP A 339 -13.32 3.53 43.38
CA ASP A 339 -14.38 2.75 44.01
C ASP A 339 -14.66 1.53 43.14
N ALA A 340 -14.37 0.33 43.66
CA ALA A 340 -14.57 -0.93 42.95
C ALA A 340 -16.06 -1.27 42.71
N GLY A 341 -16.98 -0.64 43.44
CA GLY A 341 -18.42 -0.79 43.25
C GLY A 341 -18.99 0.08 42.12
N ARG A 342 -18.24 1.10 41.67
CA ARG A 342 -18.66 2.08 40.67
C ARG A 342 -17.67 2.14 39.52
N VAL A 343 -17.75 1.13 38.66
CA VAL A 343 -16.90 1.01 37.49
C VAL A 343 -17.69 0.72 36.24
N ALA A 344 -17.19 1.23 35.12
CA ALA A 344 -17.64 0.91 33.78
C ALA A 344 -16.43 0.63 32.89
N TYR A 345 -16.65 0.00 31.75
CA TYR A 345 -15.63 -0.03 30.70
C TYR A 345 -16.19 0.43 29.36
N VAL A 346 -15.29 0.92 28.51
CA VAL A 346 -15.49 1.13 27.08
C VAL A 346 -14.27 0.57 26.35
N MET A 347 -14.35 0.39 25.03
CA MET A 347 -13.22 -0.10 24.24
C MET A 347 -12.86 0.83 23.08
N GLN A 348 -11.60 0.78 22.68
CA GLN A 348 -11.13 1.31 21.40
C GLN A 348 -11.76 0.49 20.25
N THR A 349 -12.23 1.19 19.21
CA THR A 349 -13.04 0.63 18.13
C THR A 349 -12.30 -0.33 17.21
N THR A 350 -10.96 -0.32 17.20
CA THR A 350 -10.10 -1.06 16.27
C THR A 350 -9.33 -2.24 16.89
N LEU A 351 -9.70 -2.68 18.10
CA LEU A 351 -9.01 -3.78 18.78
C LEU A 351 -9.23 -5.15 18.12
N ALA A 352 -8.33 -6.09 18.40
CA ALA A 352 -8.59 -7.50 18.12
C ALA A 352 -9.72 -7.99 19.04
N VAL A 353 -10.76 -8.60 18.47
CA VAL A 353 -11.97 -8.99 19.21
C VAL A 353 -11.64 -9.97 20.34
N ASP A 354 -10.81 -10.98 20.06
CA ASP A 354 -10.43 -11.99 21.05
C ASP A 354 -9.63 -11.39 22.22
N GLU A 355 -8.71 -10.46 21.94
CA GLU A 355 -7.89 -9.79 22.97
C GLU A 355 -8.77 -8.89 23.85
N ALA A 356 -9.66 -8.12 23.24
CA ALA A 356 -10.54 -7.24 23.98
C ALA A 356 -11.51 -8.01 24.88
N GLU A 357 -12.04 -9.15 24.42
CA GLU A 357 -12.87 -10.03 25.26
C GLU A 357 -12.08 -10.69 26.39
N GLU A 358 -10.81 -11.02 26.19
CA GLU A 358 -9.94 -11.50 27.27
C GLU A 358 -9.79 -10.43 28.38
N VAL A 359 -9.46 -9.19 28.00
CA VAL A 359 -9.31 -8.07 28.93
C VAL A 359 -10.63 -7.78 29.65
N ALA A 360 -11.74 -7.72 28.91
CA ALA A 360 -13.07 -7.49 29.47
C ALA A 360 -13.48 -8.63 30.41
N GLY A 361 -13.14 -9.88 30.09
CA GLY A 361 -13.35 -11.03 30.96
C GLY A 361 -12.67 -10.86 32.33
N VAL A 362 -11.39 -10.50 32.34
CA VAL A 362 -10.65 -10.21 33.58
C VAL A 362 -11.29 -9.07 34.38
N LEU A 363 -11.73 -7.99 33.72
CA LEU A 363 -12.39 -6.88 34.41
C LEU A 363 -13.73 -7.31 35.01
N ARG A 364 -14.54 -8.10 34.29
CA ARG A 364 -15.82 -8.64 34.79
C ARG A 364 -15.63 -9.55 36.00
N GLU A 365 -14.58 -10.37 36.00
CA GLU A 365 -14.24 -11.24 37.13
C GLU A 365 -13.83 -10.43 38.37
N ARG A 366 -13.02 -9.38 38.19
CA ARG A 366 -12.54 -8.54 39.30
C ARG A 366 -13.58 -7.58 39.84
N PHE A 367 -14.50 -7.12 39.00
CA PHE A 367 -15.49 -6.10 39.36
C PHE A 367 -16.92 -6.57 39.03
N PRO A 368 -17.61 -7.29 39.93
CA PRO A 368 -18.93 -7.85 39.64
C PRO A 368 -20.05 -6.83 39.33
N THR A 369 -19.87 -5.57 39.72
CA THR A 369 -20.80 -4.45 39.43
C THR A 369 -20.43 -3.68 38.16
N LEU A 370 -19.45 -4.17 37.38
CA LEU A 370 -18.95 -3.51 36.17
C LEU A 370 -20.05 -3.27 35.15
N SER A 371 -20.25 -1.99 34.81
CA SER A 371 -21.14 -1.59 33.72
C SER A 371 -20.44 -1.78 32.38
N ALA A 372 -21.03 -2.60 31.51
CA ALA A 372 -20.61 -2.78 30.13
C ALA A 372 -21.30 -1.77 29.19
N PRO A 373 -20.73 -1.47 28.00
CA PRO A 373 -21.43 -0.74 26.97
C PRO A 373 -22.64 -1.55 26.49
N ARG A 374 -23.71 -0.88 26.04
CA ARG A 374 -24.97 -1.56 25.63
C ARG A 374 -24.82 -2.40 24.38
N ARG A 375 -23.88 -2.02 23.53
CA ARG A 375 -23.41 -2.71 22.33
C ARG A 375 -21.90 -2.62 22.34
N ASP A 376 -21.24 -3.62 21.77
CA ASP A 376 -19.79 -3.62 21.62
C ASP A 376 -19.28 -2.29 21.05
N ASP A 377 -18.13 -1.86 21.54
CA ASP A 377 -17.44 -0.66 21.09
C ASP A 377 -16.49 -0.96 19.95
N ILE A 378 -16.04 -2.21 19.81
CA ILE A 378 -15.37 -2.66 18.59
C ILE A 378 -16.36 -2.49 17.44
N CYS A 379 -15.96 -1.71 16.43
CA CYS A 379 -16.86 -1.35 15.37
C CYS A 379 -17.14 -2.53 14.42
N TYR A 380 -18.28 -2.48 13.74
CA TYR A 380 -18.66 -3.51 12.76
C TYR A 380 -17.55 -3.78 11.75
N ALA A 381 -16.89 -2.72 11.26
CA ALA A 381 -15.88 -2.81 10.23
C ALA A 381 -14.65 -3.62 10.68
N THR A 382 -14.23 -3.43 11.94
CA THR A 382 -13.11 -4.18 12.53
C THR A 382 -13.48 -5.63 12.75
N THR A 383 -14.64 -5.91 13.34
CA THR A 383 -15.13 -7.27 13.57
C THR A 383 -15.26 -8.04 12.25
N ASN A 384 -15.91 -7.44 11.25
CA ASN A 384 -16.15 -8.07 9.96
C ASN A 384 -14.86 -8.34 9.19
N ARG A 385 -13.90 -7.40 9.17
CA ARG A 385 -12.60 -7.61 8.51
C ARG A 385 -11.77 -8.69 9.22
N GLN A 386 -11.84 -8.78 10.54
CA GLN A 386 -11.19 -9.87 11.29
C GLN A 386 -11.84 -11.23 10.98
N GLN A 387 -13.16 -11.30 10.85
CA GLN A 387 -13.84 -12.52 10.41
C GLN A 387 -13.46 -12.90 8.97
N ALA A 388 -13.42 -11.92 8.06
CA ALA A 388 -13.06 -12.14 6.67
C ALA A 388 -11.62 -12.64 6.53
N VAL A 389 -10.66 -12.04 7.24
CA VAL A 389 -9.26 -12.50 7.18
C VAL A 389 -9.09 -13.90 7.80
N ARG A 390 -9.84 -14.27 8.85
CA ARG A 390 -9.83 -15.67 9.37
C ARG A 390 -10.30 -16.66 8.32
N ALA A 391 -11.40 -16.36 7.62
CA ALA A 391 -11.93 -17.20 6.56
C ALA A 391 -10.94 -17.34 5.39
N VAL A 392 -10.23 -16.25 5.04
CA VAL A 392 -9.18 -16.27 4.00
C VAL A 392 -7.92 -17.02 4.45
N ALA A 393 -7.45 -16.79 5.68
CA ALA A 393 -6.26 -17.44 6.21
C ALA A 393 -6.42 -18.98 6.23
N ALA A 394 -7.60 -19.48 6.60
CA ALA A 394 -7.88 -20.92 6.66
C ALA A 394 -7.77 -21.68 5.32
N GLN A 395 -7.73 -20.98 4.19
CA GLN A 395 -7.71 -21.56 2.85
C GLN A 395 -6.51 -21.11 2.00
N THR A 396 -5.56 -20.38 2.58
CA THR A 396 -4.41 -19.78 1.87
C THR A 396 -3.09 -20.12 2.57
N GLU A 397 -1.98 -20.02 1.85
CA GLU A 397 -0.63 -20.32 2.35
C GLU A 397 0.11 -19.04 2.80
N LEU A 398 -0.34 -17.90 2.27
CA LEU A 398 0.19 -16.57 2.51
C LEU A 398 -0.97 -15.58 2.52
N VAL A 399 -0.97 -14.63 3.45
CA VAL A 399 -1.90 -13.50 3.46
C VAL A 399 -1.13 -12.18 3.27
N LEU A 400 -1.55 -11.37 2.29
CA LEU A 400 -1.11 -10.00 2.13
C LEU A 400 -2.19 -9.08 2.67
N VAL A 401 -1.83 -8.25 3.66
CA VAL A 401 -2.70 -7.24 4.24
C VAL A 401 -2.26 -5.87 3.72
N VAL A 402 -3.08 -5.25 2.89
CA VAL A 402 -2.82 -3.90 2.38
C VAL A 402 -3.19 -2.87 3.45
N GLY A 403 -2.23 -2.05 3.88
CA GLY A 403 -2.42 -0.98 4.86
C GLY A 403 -1.11 -0.47 5.45
N SER A 404 -1.13 0.76 5.95
CA SER A 404 0.06 1.42 6.49
C SER A 404 0.46 0.92 7.88
N ALA A 405 1.75 0.99 8.19
CA ALA A 405 2.33 0.50 9.44
C ALA A 405 1.75 1.15 10.72
N ASN A 406 1.25 2.38 10.62
CA ASN A 406 0.61 3.11 11.72
C ASN A 406 -0.90 2.81 11.86
N SER A 407 -1.47 1.95 11.00
CA SER A 407 -2.89 1.56 11.07
C SER A 407 -3.09 0.40 12.04
N SER A 408 -3.62 0.69 13.25
CA SER A 408 -3.94 -0.32 14.27
C SER A 408 -4.79 -1.47 13.70
N ASN A 409 -5.89 -1.14 13.01
CA ASN A 409 -6.76 -2.14 12.38
C ASN A 409 -6.01 -3.03 11.39
N SER A 410 -5.14 -2.46 10.54
CA SER A 410 -4.39 -3.25 9.53
C SER A 410 -3.42 -4.21 10.19
N ARG A 411 -2.72 -3.78 11.24
CA ARG A 411 -1.83 -4.65 12.04
C ARG A 411 -2.60 -5.80 12.70
N ARG A 412 -3.78 -5.53 13.27
CA ARG A 412 -4.62 -6.58 13.88
C ARG A 412 -4.99 -7.67 12.86
N LEU A 413 -5.21 -7.32 11.58
CA LEU A 413 -5.50 -8.32 10.54
C LEU A 413 -4.33 -9.28 10.29
N VAL A 414 -3.08 -8.78 10.31
CA VAL A 414 -1.88 -9.62 10.22
C VAL A 414 -1.81 -10.58 11.40
N GLU A 415 -1.93 -10.04 12.61
CA GLU A 415 -1.86 -10.83 13.85
C GLU A 415 -2.99 -11.88 13.95
N VAL A 416 -4.17 -11.58 13.38
CA VAL A 416 -5.27 -12.54 13.28
C VAL A 416 -4.94 -13.66 12.28
N ALA A 417 -4.39 -13.35 11.11
CA ALA A 417 -3.97 -14.35 10.13
C ALA A 417 -2.85 -15.26 10.69
N GLU A 418 -1.87 -14.69 11.37
CA GLU A 418 -0.78 -15.43 12.01
C GLU A 418 -1.29 -16.35 13.12
N ARG A 419 -2.25 -15.90 13.95
CA ARG A 419 -2.93 -16.74 14.94
C ARG A 419 -3.71 -17.90 14.32
N CYS A 420 -4.18 -17.74 13.10
CA CYS A 420 -4.78 -18.84 12.32
C CYS A 420 -3.75 -19.81 11.72
N GLY A 421 -2.45 -19.54 11.91
CA GLY A 421 -1.36 -20.40 11.43
C GLY A 421 -0.89 -20.09 10.01
N THR A 422 -1.32 -18.97 9.42
CA THR A 422 -0.95 -18.58 8.05
C THR A 422 0.05 -17.43 8.10
N THR A 423 1.15 -17.54 7.37
CA THR A 423 2.13 -16.45 7.21
C THR A 423 1.42 -15.22 6.65
N ALA A 424 1.61 -14.05 7.26
CA ALA A 424 1.00 -12.82 6.82
C ALA A 424 1.99 -11.65 6.80
N TYR A 425 1.84 -10.75 5.81
CA TYR A 425 2.65 -9.54 5.71
C TYR A 425 1.75 -8.31 5.58
N LEU A 426 2.12 -7.25 6.30
CA LEU A 426 1.59 -5.91 6.09
C LEU A 426 2.38 -5.25 4.96
N VAL A 427 1.67 -4.72 3.97
CA VAL A 427 2.25 -3.99 2.83
C VAL A 427 1.49 -2.69 2.62
N ASP A 428 2.19 -1.56 2.45
CA ASP A 428 1.53 -0.28 2.15
C ASP A 428 1.00 -0.30 0.70
N ASP A 429 1.85 -0.77 -0.23
CA ASP A 429 1.54 -0.96 -1.64
C ASP A 429 2.30 -2.17 -2.26
N VAL A 430 2.14 -2.37 -3.57
CA VAL A 430 2.81 -3.44 -4.34
C VAL A 430 4.34 -3.42 -4.21
N GLY A 431 4.94 -2.26 -3.95
CA GLY A 431 6.38 -2.07 -3.80
C GLY A 431 6.96 -2.70 -2.54
N ASP A 432 6.15 -2.92 -1.51
CA ASP A 432 6.58 -3.59 -0.28
C ASP A 432 6.58 -5.11 -0.41
N ILE A 433 5.95 -5.66 -1.44
CA ILE A 433 5.89 -7.11 -1.66
C ILE A 433 7.29 -7.63 -2.01
N ASP A 434 7.77 -8.59 -1.22
CA ASP A 434 8.97 -9.34 -1.55
C ASP A 434 8.63 -10.55 -2.43
N LEU A 435 9.24 -10.59 -3.62
CA LEU A 435 9.09 -11.72 -4.55
C LEU A 435 9.45 -13.07 -3.91
N ARG A 436 10.35 -13.08 -2.91
CA ARG A 436 10.72 -14.28 -2.17
C ARG A 436 9.55 -14.89 -1.39
N TRP A 437 8.59 -14.07 -0.94
CA TRP A 437 7.39 -14.53 -0.24
C TRP A 437 6.45 -15.30 -1.17
N LEU A 438 6.52 -15.04 -2.48
CA LEU A 438 5.62 -15.60 -3.49
C LEU A 438 6.13 -16.92 -4.08
N ALA A 439 7.40 -17.26 -3.84
CA ALA A 439 8.05 -18.43 -4.41
C ALA A 439 7.40 -19.72 -3.87
N GLY A 440 6.88 -20.55 -4.78
CA GLY A 440 6.20 -21.80 -4.43
C GLY A 440 4.79 -21.66 -3.84
N VAL A 441 4.30 -20.43 -3.62
CA VAL A 441 2.97 -20.18 -3.06
C VAL A 441 1.92 -20.21 -4.17
N SER A 442 0.91 -21.09 -4.01
CA SER A 442 -0.17 -21.28 -5.00
C SER A 442 -1.46 -20.58 -4.60
N ARG A 443 -1.74 -20.41 -3.31
CA ARG A 443 -2.94 -19.73 -2.79
C ARG A 443 -2.59 -18.54 -1.92
N ILE A 444 -2.95 -17.34 -2.39
CA ILE A 444 -2.65 -16.08 -1.71
C ILE A 444 -3.97 -15.43 -1.26
N GLY A 445 -4.06 -15.17 0.04
CA GLY A 445 -5.11 -14.33 0.60
C GLY A 445 -4.75 -12.87 0.44
N VAL A 446 -5.70 -12.04 0.00
CA VAL A 446 -5.51 -10.58 -0.01
C VAL A 446 -6.67 -9.93 0.73
N THR A 447 -6.32 -9.09 1.69
CA THR A 447 -7.26 -8.24 2.43
C THR A 447 -6.67 -6.84 2.57
N ALA A 448 -7.44 -5.93 3.12
CA ALA A 448 -7.01 -4.56 3.33
C ALA A 448 -7.64 -3.98 4.59
N GLY A 449 -6.87 -3.15 5.30
CA GLY A 449 -7.35 -2.43 6.46
C GLY A 449 -8.43 -1.41 6.12
N ALA A 450 -9.16 -0.96 7.15
CA ALA A 450 -10.26 0.00 6.99
C ALA A 450 -9.84 1.36 6.41
N SER A 451 -8.55 1.69 6.42
CA SER A 451 -7.98 2.94 5.87
C SER A 451 -7.33 2.77 4.50
N ALA A 452 -7.27 1.55 3.95
CA ALA A 452 -6.59 1.28 2.69
C ALA A 452 -7.53 1.46 1.49
N PRO A 453 -7.18 2.31 0.50
CA PRO A 453 -7.95 2.48 -0.72
C PRO A 453 -8.17 1.16 -1.49
N PRO A 454 -9.37 0.95 -2.08
CA PRO A 454 -9.65 -0.26 -2.87
C PRO A 454 -8.67 -0.47 -4.04
N HIS A 455 -8.24 0.59 -4.73
CA HIS A 455 -7.35 0.48 -5.88
C HIS A 455 -5.98 -0.13 -5.54
N LEU A 456 -5.49 0.00 -4.29
CA LEU A 456 -4.23 -0.64 -3.88
C LEU A 456 -4.36 -2.17 -3.86
N VAL A 457 -5.55 -2.70 -3.52
CA VAL A 457 -5.83 -4.13 -3.63
C VAL A 457 -5.86 -4.54 -5.09
N ASP A 458 -6.49 -3.75 -5.95
CA ASP A 458 -6.54 -4.01 -7.39
C ASP A 458 -5.14 -4.03 -8.01
N GLU A 459 -4.26 -3.11 -7.60
CA GLU A 459 -2.85 -3.07 -8.01
C GLU A 459 -2.08 -4.31 -7.58
N VAL A 460 -2.27 -4.79 -6.34
CA VAL A 460 -1.66 -6.04 -5.86
C VAL A 460 -2.14 -7.23 -6.70
N VAL A 461 -3.44 -7.34 -6.96
CA VAL A 461 -4.02 -8.42 -7.79
C VAL A 461 -3.48 -8.35 -9.22
N ALA A 462 -3.46 -7.15 -9.81
CA ALA A 462 -2.91 -6.93 -11.15
C ALA A 462 -1.43 -7.35 -11.20
N ALA A 463 -0.62 -6.97 -10.22
CA ALA A 463 0.79 -7.33 -10.18
C ALA A 463 1.02 -8.84 -10.06
N LEU A 464 0.24 -9.54 -9.23
CA LEU A 464 0.27 -11.00 -9.10
C LEU A 464 -0.11 -11.70 -10.42
N SER A 465 -1.05 -11.14 -11.18
CA SER A 465 -1.44 -11.67 -12.50
C SER A 465 -0.29 -11.66 -13.52
N GLY A 466 0.69 -10.76 -13.34
CA GLY A 466 1.89 -10.69 -14.18
C GLY A 466 2.93 -11.76 -13.90
N LEU A 467 2.71 -12.65 -12.93
CA LEU A 467 3.61 -13.75 -12.55
C LEU A 467 3.14 -15.13 -13.05
N GLY A 468 2.00 -15.20 -13.74
CA GLY A 468 1.43 -16.43 -14.27
C GLY A 468 -0.09 -16.44 -14.26
N THR A 469 -0.69 -17.54 -14.72
CA THR A 469 -2.16 -17.71 -14.72
C THR A 469 -2.72 -17.47 -13.32
N THR A 470 -3.64 -16.53 -13.19
CA THR A 470 -4.20 -16.14 -11.89
C THR A 470 -5.72 -16.22 -11.95
N THR A 471 -6.31 -16.98 -11.02
CA THR A 471 -7.75 -16.93 -10.75
C THR A 471 -7.99 -16.07 -9.54
N VAL A 472 -9.07 -15.29 -9.55
CA VAL A 472 -9.47 -14.44 -8.43
C VAL A 472 -10.86 -14.88 -7.99
N ARG A 473 -11.04 -15.13 -6.70
CA ARG A 473 -12.35 -15.32 -6.11
C ARG A 473 -12.48 -14.54 -4.81
N GLU A 474 -13.70 -14.19 -4.48
CA GLU A 474 -14.03 -13.53 -3.23
C GLU A 474 -14.52 -14.54 -2.18
N SER A 475 -14.07 -14.34 -0.95
CA SER A 475 -14.52 -15.05 0.25
C SER A 475 -15.25 -14.07 1.14
N SER A 476 -16.53 -13.82 0.82
CA SER A 476 -17.39 -12.94 1.64
C SER A 476 -17.95 -13.69 2.85
N VAL A 477 -17.82 -13.09 4.03
CA VAL A 477 -18.42 -13.62 5.27
C VAL A 477 -19.64 -12.82 5.72
N VAL A 478 -19.74 -11.55 5.31
CA VAL A 478 -20.80 -10.62 5.72
C VAL A 478 -20.89 -9.46 4.74
N ASP A 479 -22.10 -8.94 4.52
CA ASP A 479 -22.33 -7.73 3.73
C ASP A 479 -22.34 -6.48 4.63
N GLU A 480 -21.74 -5.38 4.15
CA GLU A 480 -21.73 -4.08 4.83
C GLU A 480 -22.56 -3.05 4.03
N ASP A 481 -23.63 -2.51 4.62
CA ASP A 481 -24.50 -1.49 4.00
C ASP A 481 -24.54 -0.16 4.78
N VAL A 482 -23.71 -0.05 5.83
CA VAL A 482 -23.65 1.11 6.71
C VAL A 482 -23.16 2.35 5.96
N ARG A 483 -23.85 3.48 6.13
CA ARG A 483 -23.45 4.79 5.61
C ARG A 483 -23.62 5.85 6.69
N PHE A 484 -22.72 6.84 6.70
CA PHE A 484 -22.79 7.97 7.61
C PHE A 484 -22.99 9.27 6.84
N THR A 485 -23.84 10.14 7.38
CA THR A 485 -24.10 11.46 6.79
C THR A 485 -22.94 12.42 7.06
N LEU A 486 -22.72 13.34 6.13
CA LEU A 486 -21.74 14.41 6.27
C LEU A 486 -22.16 15.45 7.33
N PRO A 487 -21.20 16.17 7.93
CA PRO A 487 -21.49 17.28 8.82
C PRO A 487 -21.97 18.51 8.02
N ARG A 488 -22.75 19.39 8.66
CA ARG A 488 -23.49 20.48 7.98
C ARG A 488 -22.57 21.48 7.26
N GLU A 489 -21.37 21.64 7.77
CA GLU A 489 -20.32 22.55 7.30
C GLU A 489 -19.83 22.22 5.89
N VAL A 490 -20.01 20.97 5.44
CA VAL A 490 -19.60 20.44 4.13
C VAL A 490 -20.70 19.63 3.44
N SER A 491 -21.92 19.62 3.99
CA SER A 491 -23.09 18.97 3.39
C SER A 491 -23.61 19.70 2.16
#